data_AF-A0A2X3EUC1-F1
#
_entry.id   AF-A0A2X3EUC1-F1
#
_cell.length_a   1.000
_cell.length_b   1.000
_cell.length_c   1.000
_cell.angle_alpha   90.00
_cell.angle_beta   90.00
_cell.angle_gamma   90.00
#
_symmetry.space_group_name_H-M   'P 1'
#
loop_
_entity.id
_entity.type
_entity.pdbx_description
1 polymer ?
#
loop_
_entity_poly.entity_id
_entity_poly.type
_entity_poly.pdbx_seq_one_letter_code
_entity_poly.pdbx_strand_id
1 'polypeptide(L)' 'MKEMGYGQEYRYAHDEPNAYAAGEQYFPQEMAQTRYYHPTNRGLEGKIGEKLAWLAEQDQNSPIKRYR' A
#
# COMPACT_ATOMS: atom_id res chain seq x y z
N MET A 1 22.20 -7.89 -8.96
CA MET A 1 20.92 -7.80 -8.24
C MET A 1 19.93 -6.86 -8.95
N LYS A 2 20.24 -5.58 -9.24
CA LYS A 2 19.36 -4.67 -10.01
C LYS A 2 19.00 -5.20 -11.42
N GLU A 3 19.91 -5.90 -12.09
CA GLU A 3 19.71 -6.43 -13.46
C GLU A 3 18.85 -7.71 -13.55
N MET A 4 18.53 -8.38 -12.44
CA MET A 4 17.71 -9.60 -12.43
C MET A 4 16.19 -9.30 -12.28
N GLY A 5 15.74 -8.09 -12.61
CA GLY A 5 14.33 -7.70 -12.44
C GLY A 5 13.94 -7.26 -11.02
N TYR A 6 14.84 -7.39 -10.04
CA TYR A 6 14.70 -6.84 -8.68
C TYR A 6 14.98 -5.32 -8.61
N GLY A 7 15.14 -4.66 -9.76
CA GLY A 7 15.41 -3.23 -9.88
C GLY A 7 14.18 -2.33 -9.81
N GLN A 8 13.03 -2.81 -9.33
CA GLN A 8 11.93 -1.91 -8.97
C GLN A 8 12.42 -1.06 -7.80
N GLU A 9 12.79 0.18 -8.09
CA GLU A 9 13.40 1.07 -7.11
C GLU A 9 12.48 1.20 -5.90
N TYR A 10 13.09 1.11 -4.72
CA TYR A 10 12.38 1.28 -3.47
C TYR A 10 11.76 2.68 -3.43
N ARG A 11 10.43 2.74 -3.30
CA ARG A 11 9.70 3.99 -3.13
C ARG A 11 9.75 4.42 -1.68
N TYR A 12 10.49 5.49 -1.40
CA TYR A 12 10.59 6.02 -0.06
C TYR A 12 9.34 6.87 0.26
N ALA A 13 8.42 6.29 1.04
CA ALA A 13 7.10 6.87 1.28
C ALA A 13 7.12 8.30 1.83
N HIS A 14 8.14 8.69 2.61
CA HIS A 14 8.22 10.02 3.21
C HIS A 14 8.45 11.15 2.19
N ASP A 15 8.98 10.85 1.01
CA ASP A 15 9.16 11.83 -0.06
C ASP A 15 7.91 11.95 -0.96
N GLU A 16 6.90 11.10 -0.72
CA GLU A 16 5.67 11.06 -1.50
C GLU A 16 4.53 11.86 -0.82
N PRO A 17 3.50 12.27 -1.61
CA PRO A 17 2.34 12.95 -1.06
C PRO A 17 1.73 12.19 0.13
N ASN A 18 1.37 12.94 1.18
CA ASN A 18 0.81 12.40 2.43
C ASN A 18 1.73 11.40 3.18
N ALA A 19 3.02 11.35 2.82
CA ALA A 19 3.97 10.36 3.31
C ALA A 19 3.50 8.91 3.06
N TYR A 20 2.86 8.66 1.91
CA TYR A 20 2.32 7.36 1.53
C TYR A 20 2.59 7.03 0.06
N ALA A 21 3.32 5.94 -0.19
CA ALA A 21 3.59 5.43 -1.53
C ALA A 21 2.38 4.72 -2.12
N ALA A 22 1.40 5.49 -2.61
CA ALA A 22 0.16 4.95 -3.14
C ALA A 22 0.40 3.99 -4.32
N GLY A 23 -0.26 2.84 -4.30
CA GLY A 23 -0.16 1.77 -5.30
C GLY A 23 1.07 0.86 -5.15
N GLU A 24 1.89 1.08 -4.13
CA GLU A 24 2.98 0.16 -3.78
C GLU A 24 2.44 -1.18 -3.24
N GLN A 25 3.22 -2.26 -3.40
CA GLN A 25 2.90 -3.55 -2.82
C GLN A 25 4.06 -4.07 -1.98
N TYR A 26 3.78 -4.31 -0.70
CA TYR A 26 4.76 -4.72 0.29
C TYR A 26 4.85 -6.24 0.45
N PHE A 27 3.87 -6.99 -0.08
CA PHE A 27 3.95 -8.45 -0.17
C PHE A 27 4.69 -8.91 -1.45
N PRO A 28 5.21 -10.15 -1.44
CA PRO A 28 5.57 -10.85 -2.67
C PRO A 28 4.38 -10.91 -3.66
N GLN A 29 4.67 -11.03 -4.94
CA GLN A 29 3.65 -10.99 -6.01
C GLN A 29 2.57 -12.06 -5.80
N GLU A 30 2.96 -13.25 -5.35
CA GLU A 30 2.10 -14.40 -5.09
C GLU A 30 1.08 -14.12 -3.98
N MET A 31 1.36 -13.14 -3.12
CA MET A 31 0.56 -12.77 -1.95
C MET A 31 -0.02 -11.36 -2.04
N ALA A 32 0.08 -10.68 -3.20
CA ALA A 32 -0.26 -9.27 -3.34
C ALA A 32 -1.72 -8.90 -2.95
N GLN A 33 -2.65 -9.86 -2.95
CA GLN A 33 -4.05 -9.63 -2.58
C GLN A 33 -4.38 -10.03 -1.14
N THR A 34 -3.37 -10.32 -0.33
CA THR A 34 -3.57 -10.78 1.05
C THR A 34 -3.94 -9.64 1.99
N ARG A 35 -4.96 -9.85 2.83
CA ARG A 35 -5.31 -8.96 3.94
C ARG A 35 -5.51 -9.78 5.22
N TYR A 36 -4.77 -9.42 6.27
CA TYR A 36 -4.87 -10.08 7.58
C TYR A 36 -5.67 -9.27 8.60
N TYR A 37 -5.58 -7.94 8.54
CA TYR A 37 -6.23 -7.05 9.51
C TYR A 37 -7.56 -6.52 8.97
N HIS A 38 -8.61 -6.73 9.76
CA HIS A 38 -9.97 -6.25 9.50
C HIS A 38 -10.44 -5.47 10.74
N PRO A 39 -10.33 -4.12 10.73
CA PRO A 39 -10.68 -3.30 11.90
C PRO A 39 -12.16 -3.43 12.23
N THR A 40 -12.51 -3.40 13.51
CA THR A 40 -13.90 -3.28 13.95
C THR A 40 -14.31 -1.82 14.08
N ASN A 41 -15.61 -1.54 14.23
CA ASN A 41 -16.11 -0.17 14.38
C ASN A 41 -16.10 0.33 15.84
N ARG A 42 -15.41 -0.38 16.75
CA ARG A 42 -15.42 -0.06 18.19
C ARG A 42 -14.20 0.78 18.55
N GLY A 43 -14.41 1.82 19.36
CA GLY A 43 -13.32 2.65 19.90
C GLY A 43 -12.41 3.21 18.80
N LEU A 44 -11.10 3.12 19.00
CA LEU A 44 -10.11 3.67 18.08
C LEU A 44 -10.06 2.95 16.72
N GLU A 45 -10.49 1.68 16.66
CA GLU A 45 -10.46 0.93 15.40
C GLU A 45 -11.38 1.54 14.34
N GLY A 46 -12.44 2.25 14.73
CA GLY A 46 -13.28 2.99 13.78
C GLY A 46 -12.48 4.00 12.97
N LYS A 47 -11.64 4.81 13.64
CA LYS A 47 -10.75 5.78 12.97
C LYS A 47 -9.63 5.13 12.19
N ILE A 48 -9.12 3.99 12.68
CA ILE A 48 -8.14 3.20 11.92
C ILE A 48 -8.77 2.67 10.63
N GLY A 49 -10.01 2.16 10.69
CA GLY A 49 -10.76 1.69 9.54
C GLY A 49 -11.01 2.79 8.51
N GLU A 50 -11.44 3.97 8.94
CA GLU A 50 -11.59 5.15 8.07
C GLU A 50 -10.26 5.48 7.35
N LYS A 51 -9.15 5.51 8.08
CA LYS A 51 -7.81 5.78 7.50
C LYS A 51 -7.41 4.69 6.49
N LEU A 52 -7.60 3.41 6.82
CA LEU A 52 -7.27 2.30 5.94
C LEU A 52 -8.13 2.29 4.67
N ALA A 53 -9.40 2.68 4.76
CA ALA A 53 -10.27 2.82 3.61
C ALA A 53 -9.78 3.95 2.68
N TRP A 54 -9.43 5.11 3.24
CA TRP A 54 -8.86 6.21 2.48
C TRP A 54 -7.53 5.85 1.80
N LEU A 55 -6.62 5.17 2.49
CA LEU A 55 -5.35 4.69 1.90
C LEU A 55 -5.60 3.72 0.73
N ALA A 56 -6.56 2.79 0.88
CA ALA A 56 -6.92 1.86 -0.18
C ALA A 56 -7.53 2.55 -1.41
N GLU A 57 -8.21 3.68 -1.23
CA GLU A 57 -8.66 4.54 -2.33
C GLU A 57 -7.47 5.23 -3.01
N GLN A 58 -6.49 5.74 -2.26
CA GLN A 58 -5.28 6.30 -2.84
C GLN A 58 -4.53 5.27 -3.69
N ASP A 59 -4.44 4.02 -3.22
CA ASP A 59 -3.82 2.92 -3.97
C ASP A 59 -4.57 2.60 -5.27
N GLN A 60 -5.90 2.64 -5.25
CA GLN A 60 -6.73 2.43 -6.43
C GLN A 60 -6.57 3.55 -7.47
N ASN A 61 -6.45 4.78 -7.01
CA ASN A 61 -6.32 5.96 -7.86
C ASN A 61 -4.87 6.24 -8.30
N SER A 62 -3.88 5.56 -7.70
CA SER A 62 -2.48 5.77 -8.04
C SER A 62 -2.19 5.42 -9.50
N PRO A 63 -1.49 6.28 -10.25
CA PRO A 63 -1.03 5.96 -11.60
C PRO A 63 0.11 4.93 -11.60
N ILE A 64 0.79 4.73 -10.47
CA ILE A 64 1.92 3.80 -10.31
C ILE A 64 1.47 2.65 -9.42
N LYS A 65 1.33 1.45 -9.99
CA LYS A 65 0.91 0.24 -9.27
C LYS A 65 1.95 -0.86 -9.39
N ARG A 66 2.43 -1.39 -8.27
CA ARG A 66 3.37 -2.51 -8.29
C ARG A 66 2.69 -3.78 -8.82
N TYR A 67 3.43 -4.56 -9.61
CA TYR A 67 2.98 -5.79 -10.29
C TYR A 67 1.84 -5.62 -11.32
N ARG A 68 1.57 -4.39 -11.78
CA ARG A 68 0.60 -4.10 -12.84
C ARG A 68 1.25 -3.38 -14.01
#